data_AF-A0A3C0IL64-F1
#
_entry.id   AF-A0A3C0IL64-F1
#
_cell.length_a   1.000
_cell.length_b   1.000
_cell.length_c   1.000
_cell.angle_alpha   90.00
_cell.angle_beta   90.00
_cell.angle_gamma   90.00
#
_symmetry.space_group_name_H-M   'P 1'
#
loop_
_entity.id
_entity.type
_entity.pdbx_description
1 polymer ?
#
loop_
_entity_poly.entity_id
_entity_poly.type
_entity_poly.pdbx_seq_one_letter_code
_entity_poly.pdbx_strand_id
1 'polypeptide(L)'
;LGVRAQAPLTVANIMKDPKWIGTSPSQPRWNVDGTQILFYWNPTKATADSLYRIMPSNGSYEQLTLSEKQQLVTADDLIWNNDRTAYVYEQNGDIFYRKVETNQLIRITQTTDTEINPQFAFNNTVVTYVKNNNAFAWHIATGSTQQLTNFISGNAPSTNNNPLNKQEQWLQNDQLQWMQVVRERKQNDDA
;
A
#
# COMPACT_ATOMS: atom_id res chain seq x y z
N LEU A 1 1.52 29.81 53.07
CA LEU A 1 0.20 29.13 53.06
C LEU A 1 -0.20 28.90 51.61
N GLY A 2 -0.24 27.73 51.00
CA GLY A 2 0.09 26.34 51.32
C GLY A 2 -0.04 25.61 49.98
N VAL A 3 0.95 24.80 49.62
CA VAL A 3 0.92 24.00 48.39
C VAL A 3 -0.22 23.00 48.53
N ARG A 4 -1.25 23.08 47.67
CA ARG A 4 -2.31 22.06 47.62
C ARG A 4 -1.66 20.75 47.19
N ALA A 5 -1.61 19.78 48.11
CA ALA A 5 -1.25 18.41 47.78
C ALA A 5 -2.25 17.86 46.74
N GLN A 6 -1.74 17.27 45.66
CA GLN A 6 -2.56 16.43 44.78
C GLN A 6 -3.24 15.37 45.66
N ALA A 7 -4.55 15.20 45.50
CA ALA A 7 -5.28 14.14 46.18
C ALA A 7 -4.55 12.80 45.98
N PRO A 8 -4.47 11.93 47.01
CA PRO A 8 -3.73 10.67 46.91
C PRO A 8 -4.26 9.84 45.75
N LEU A 9 -3.34 9.28 44.94
CA LEU A 9 -3.68 8.41 43.83
C LEU A 9 -4.35 7.13 44.37
N THR A 10 -5.63 6.94 44.08
CA THR A 10 -6.40 5.77 44.49
C THR A 10 -6.60 4.81 43.33
N VAL A 11 -6.78 3.51 43.62
CA VAL A 11 -7.15 2.50 42.61
C VAL A 11 -8.43 2.91 41.88
N ALA A 12 -9.41 3.48 42.59
CA ALA A 12 -10.63 4.03 42.00
C ALA A 12 -10.36 5.16 41.00
N ASN A 13 -9.33 5.99 41.20
CA ASN A 13 -8.92 7.03 40.25
C ASN A 13 -8.18 6.46 39.03
N ILE A 14 -7.44 5.35 39.19
CA ILE A 14 -6.77 4.64 38.09
C ILE A 14 -7.79 3.87 37.23
N MET A 15 -8.83 3.30 37.85
CA MET A 15 -9.88 2.52 37.19
C MET A 15 -11.04 3.36 36.62
N LYS A 16 -11.03 4.69 36.80
CA LYS A 16 -12.01 5.56 36.11
C LYS A 16 -11.79 5.47 34.61
N ASP A 17 -12.88 5.33 33.86
CA ASP A 17 -12.87 5.43 32.40
C ASP A 17 -12.09 6.70 31.98
N PRO A 18 -11.00 6.60 31.21
CA PRO A 18 -10.12 7.72 30.84
C PRO A 18 -10.83 8.91 30.18
N LYS A 19 -12.11 8.79 29.82
CA LYS A 19 -12.94 9.92 29.34
C LYS A 19 -12.90 11.19 30.21
N TRP A 20 -12.46 11.12 31.48
CA TRP A 20 -12.34 12.30 32.35
C TRP A 20 -11.11 13.18 32.07
N ILE A 21 -10.05 12.66 31.45
CA ILE A 21 -8.85 13.43 31.05
C ILE A 21 -8.96 14.08 29.66
N GLY A 22 -10.11 13.91 28.99
CA GLY A 22 -10.31 14.33 27.60
C GLY A 22 -9.92 13.26 26.59
N THR A 23 -10.30 13.46 25.32
CA THR A 23 -9.85 12.60 24.22
C THR A 23 -8.52 13.12 23.70
N SER A 24 -7.47 12.30 23.80
CA SER A 24 -6.16 12.65 23.27
C SER A 24 -6.13 12.44 21.75
N PRO A 25 -5.48 13.32 20.98
CA PRO A 25 -5.17 13.07 19.57
C PRO A 25 -4.45 11.74 19.35
N SER A 26 -4.66 11.13 18.19
CA SER A 26 -3.98 9.90 17.78
C SER A 26 -3.47 9.96 16.34
N GLN A 27 -2.49 9.09 16.03
CA GLN A 27 -1.86 8.96 14.71
C GLN A 27 -1.42 10.29 14.06
N PRO A 28 -0.59 11.09 14.76
CA PRO A 28 -0.09 12.34 14.18
C PRO A 28 0.79 12.06 12.95
N ARG A 29 0.49 12.71 11.83
CA ARG A 29 1.25 12.63 10.57
C ARG A 29 1.53 14.01 10.02
N TRP A 30 2.70 14.20 9.42
CA TRP A 30 2.99 15.43 8.69
C TRP A 30 2.28 15.42 7.33
N ASN A 31 1.82 16.58 6.90
CA ASN A 31 1.48 16.78 5.50
C ASN A 31 2.77 16.83 4.63
N VAL A 32 2.61 16.77 3.32
CA VAL A 32 3.72 16.66 2.36
C VAL A 32 4.73 17.82 2.45
N ASP A 33 4.27 19.04 2.72
CA ASP A 33 5.14 20.23 2.79
C ASP A 33 5.69 20.53 4.20
N GLY A 34 5.31 19.73 5.22
CA GLY A 34 5.73 19.90 6.61
C GLY A 34 5.15 21.12 7.31
N THR A 35 4.12 21.77 6.77
CA THR A 35 3.48 22.95 7.38
C THR A 35 2.34 22.61 8.32
N GLN A 36 1.80 21.40 8.26
CA GLN A 36 0.63 20.96 9.02
C GLN A 36 0.82 19.55 9.60
N ILE A 37 0.24 19.33 10.77
CA ILE A 37 0.14 18.00 11.37
C ILE A 37 -1.32 17.56 11.30
N LEU A 38 -1.56 16.38 10.74
CA LEU A 38 -2.85 15.71 10.70
C LEU A 38 -2.96 14.70 11.84
N PHE A 39 -4.13 14.58 12.46
CA PHE A 39 -4.35 13.63 13.57
C PHE A 39 -5.83 13.33 13.74
N TYR A 40 -6.14 12.14 14.24
CA TYR A 40 -7.51 11.78 14.61
C TYR A 40 -7.85 12.30 16.00
N TRP A 41 -9.01 12.92 16.13
CA TRP A 41 -9.47 13.51 17.39
C TRP A 41 -10.99 13.51 17.50
N ASN A 42 -11.47 13.42 18.74
CA ASN A 42 -12.90 13.34 19.05
C ASN A 42 -13.25 14.18 20.28
N PRO A 43 -13.13 15.51 20.21
CA PRO A 43 -13.37 16.39 21.36
C PRO A 43 -14.84 16.41 21.81
N THR A 44 -15.77 16.09 20.91
CA THR A 44 -17.22 16.18 21.14
C THR A 44 -17.84 14.86 21.59
N LYS A 45 -17.06 13.80 21.76
CA LYS A 45 -17.55 12.44 22.10
C LYS A 45 -18.54 11.89 21.05
N ALA A 46 -18.30 12.18 19.78
CA ALA A 46 -19.01 11.60 18.65
C ALA A 46 -18.76 10.08 18.57
N THR A 47 -19.58 9.38 17.78
CA THR A 47 -19.48 7.92 17.60
C THR A 47 -18.14 7.44 17.05
N ALA A 48 -17.45 8.29 16.28
CA ALA A 48 -16.15 7.99 15.69
C ALA A 48 -15.25 9.23 15.67
N ASP A 49 -13.95 8.99 15.61
CA ASP A 49 -12.95 10.04 15.51
C ASP A 49 -12.99 10.74 14.16
N SER A 50 -12.71 12.04 14.18
CA SER A 50 -12.58 12.85 12.97
C SER A 50 -11.13 13.23 12.73
N LEU A 51 -10.77 13.38 11.46
CA LEU A 51 -9.44 13.85 11.08
C LEU A 51 -9.39 15.37 11.18
N TYR A 52 -8.41 15.87 11.91
CA TYR A 52 -8.11 17.29 12.07
C TYR A 52 -6.74 17.61 11.47
N ARG A 53 -6.53 18.88 11.13
CA ARG A 53 -5.19 19.45 10.90
C ARG A 53 -4.92 20.56 11.90
N ILE A 54 -3.66 20.72 12.29
CA ILE A 54 -3.15 21.87 13.04
C ILE A 54 -1.98 22.51 12.31
N MET A 55 -1.90 23.84 12.34
CA MET A 55 -0.77 24.62 11.89
C MET A 55 0.15 24.92 13.09
N PRO A 56 1.34 24.30 13.22
CA PRO A 56 2.21 24.50 14.38
C PRO A 56 2.68 25.95 14.55
N SER A 57 2.70 26.72 13.45
CA SER A 57 3.15 28.11 13.43
C SER A 57 2.27 29.06 14.26
N ASN A 58 0.97 28.80 14.35
CA ASN A 58 0.01 29.66 15.05
C ASN A 58 -0.96 28.90 15.97
N GLY A 59 -0.90 27.57 16.01
CA GLY A 59 -1.75 26.72 16.84
C GLY A 59 -3.20 26.58 16.38
N SER A 60 -3.57 27.15 15.22
CA SER A 60 -4.91 27.00 14.66
C SER A 60 -5.15 25.59 14.15
N TYR A 61 -6.34 25.04 14.42
CA TYR A 61 -6.74 23.70 14.02
C TYR A 61 -8.16 23.67 13.48
N GLU A 62 -8.44 22.73 12.59
CA GLU A 62 -9.76 22.54 12.00
C GLU A 62 -10.00 21.09 11.60
N GLN A 63 -11.27 20.70 11.52
CA GLN A 63 -11.71 19.39 11.08
C GLN A 63 -11.70 19.32 9.55
N LEU A 64 -11.14 18.26 8.97
CA LEU A 64 -11.15 18.06 7.52
C LEU A 64 -12.55 17.70 7.01
N THR A 65 -12.92 18.31 5.89
CA THR A 65 -14.10 17.94 5.10
C THR A 65 -13.94 16.58 4.43
N LEU A 66 -15.03 15.99 3.93
CA LEU A 66 -14.97 14.73 3.19
C LEU A 66 -14.10 14.83 1.92
N SER A 67 -14.22 15.95 1.20
CA SER A 67 -13.45 16.17 -0.03
C SER A 67 -11.95 16.27 0.25
N GLU A 68 -11.55 16.96 1.31
CA GLU A 68 -10.15 17.04 1.72
C GLU A 68 -9.59 15.66 2.11
N LYS A 69 -10.38 14.83 2.80
CA LYS A 69 -9.97 13.45 3.15
C LYS A 69 -9.74 12.58 1.91
N GLN A 70 -10.57 12.73 0.87
CA GLN A 70 -10.42 11.97 -0.38
C GLN A 70 -9.18 12.38 -1.20
N GLN A 71 -8.73 13.61 -1.05
CA GLN A 71 -7.55 14.13 -1.75
C GLN A 71 -6.29 14.09 -0.89
N LEU A 72 -6.38 13.52 0.31
CA LEU A 72 -5.30 13.56 1.29
C LEU A 72 -4.13 12.67 0.87
N VAL A 73 -2.95 13.26 0.83
CA VAL A 73 -1.66 12.57 0.78
C VAL A 73 -0.82 13.10 1.93
N THR A 74 -0.23 12.21 2.70
CA THR A 74 0.62 12.51 3.86
C THR A 74 2.08 12.24 3.54
N ALA A 75 2.99 12.77 4.37
CA ALA A 75 4.43 12.59 4.15
C ALA A 75 4.85 11.11 4.16
N ASP A 76 4.15 10.27 4.93
CA ASP A 76 4.40 8.83 5.04
C ASP A 76 3.98 8.03 3.79
N ASP A 77 3.12 8.62 2.95
CA ASP A 77 2.67 8.00 1.69
C ASP A 77 3.70 8.18 0.56
N LEU A 78 4.73 9.01 0.78
CA LEU A 78 5.71 9.38 -0.23
C LEU A 78 6.89 8.41 -0.26
N ILE A 79 7.17 7.88 -1.45
CA ILE A 79 8.38 7.11 -1.70
C ILE A 79 9.38 8.01 -2.41
N TRP A 80 10.46 8.34 -1.72
CA TRP A 80 11.52 9.20 -2.25
C TRP A 80 12.54 8.42 -3.08
N ASN A 81 13.09 9.06 -4.11
CA ASN A 81 14.29 8.54 -4.76
C ASN A 81 15.51 8.70 -3.83
N ASN A 82 16.60 7.98 -4.13
CA ASN A 82 17.79 7.98 -3.26
C ASN A 82 18.35 9.40 -3.02
N ASP A 83 18.30 10.26 -4.03
CA ASP A 83 18.85 11.63 -3.97
C ASP A 83 17.88 12.65 -3.34
N ARG A 84 16.66 12.22 -2.98
CA ARG A 84 15.57 13.07 -2.49
C ARG A 84 15.23 14.27 -3.39
N THR A 85 15.42 14.12 -4.69
CA THR A 85 15.10 15.14 -5.71
C THR A 85 13.71 14.93 -6.32
N ALA A 86 13.13 13.75 -6.14
CA ALA A 86 11.80 13.40 -6.59
C ALA A 86 11.15 12.36 -5.66
N TYR A 87 9.83 12.28 -5.70
CA TYR A 87 9.07 11.27 -4.99
C TYR A 87 7.91 10.76 -5.84
N VAL A 88 7.45 9.56 -5.51
CA VAL A 88 6.25 8.94 -6.08
C VAL A 88 5.27 8.58 -4.97
N TYR A 89 3.99 8.56 -5.31
CA TYR A 89 2.93 8.22 -4.37
C TYR A 89 1.71 7.70 -5.13
N GLU A 90 0.88 6.95 -4.42
CA GLU A 90 -0.44 6.53 -4.87
C GLU A 90 -1.47 7.58 -4.45
N GLN A 91 -2.40 7.91 -5.35
CA GLN A 91 -3.58 8.70 -4.99
C GLN A 91 -4.76 8.26 -5.84
N ASN A 92 -5.87 7.90 -5.19
CA ASN A 92 -7.11 7.45 -5.85
C ASN A 92 -6.91 6.27 -6.83
N GLY A 93 -5.95 5.39 -6.55
CA GLY A 93 -5.64 4.24 -7.38
C GLY A 93 -4.78 4.55 -8.62
N ASP A 94 -4.28 5.78 -8.74
CA ASP A 94 -3.30 6.14 -9.76
C ASP A 94 -1.93 6.45 -9.13
N ILE A 95 -0.88 6.33 -9.93
CA ILE A 95 0.49 6.65 -9.53
C ILE A 95 0.88 8.04 -10.00
N PHE A 96 1.48 8.82 -9.10
CA PHE A 96 2.00 10.15 -9.37
C PHE A 96 3.51 10.20 -9.13
N TYR A 97 4.19 11.00 -9.94
CA TYR A 97 5.59 11.36 -9.81
C TYR A 97 5.71 12.88 -9.66
N ARG A 98 6.49 13.34 -8.70
CA ARG A 98 6.76 14.77 -8.50
C ARG A 98 8.25 15.03 -8.39
N LYS A 99 8.74 15.96 -9.21
CA LYS A 99 10.09 16.51 -9.12
C LYS A 99 10.07 17.74 -8.21
N VAL A 100 10.94 17.76 -7.20
CA VAL A 100 10.90 18.78 -6.14
C VAL A 100 11.37 20.14 -6.63
N GLU A 101 12.52 20.20 -7.30
CA GLU A 101 13.15 21.45 -7.74
C GLU A 101 12.25 22.29 -8.65
N THR A 102 11.60 21.63 -9.62
CA THR A 102 10.72 22.29 -10.60
C THR A 102 9.25 22.31 -10.17
N ASN A 103 8.93 21.67 -9.06
CA ASN A 103 7.56 21.38 -8.63
C ASN A 103 6.69 20.68 -9.71
N GLN A 104 7.33 19.97 -10.65
CA GLN A 104 6.64 19.33 -11.76
C GLN A 104 5.92 18.08 -11.26
N LEU A 105 4.59 18.02 -11.47
CA LEU A 105 3.75 16.86 -11.19
C LEU A 105 3.42 16.13 -12.49
N ILE A 106 3.64 14.82 -12.51
CA ILE A 106 3.31 13.93 -13.62
C ILE A 106 2.40 12.83 -13.07
N ARG A 107 1.22 12.68 -13.67
CA ARG A 107 0.36 11.53 -13.45
C ARG A 107 0.85 10.39 -14.35
N ILE A 108 1.36 9.32 -13.76
CA ILE A 108 1.95 8.19 -14.49
C ILE A 108 0.85 7.30 -15.06
N THR A 109 -0.18 7.03 -14.27
CA THR A 109 -1.31 6.19 -14.67
C THR A 109 -2.61 6.98 -14.65
N GLN A 110 -3.48 6.68 -15.61
CA GLN A 110 -4.84 7.20 -15.67
C GLN A 110 -5.73 6.09 -16.21
N THR A 111 -6.09 5.17 -15.34
CA THR A 111 -6.86 3.99 -15.76
C THR A 111 -8.02 3.72 -14.83
N THR A 112 -8.87 2.76 -15.20
CA THR A 112 -9.97 2.30 -14.38
C THR A 112 -9.53 1.31 -13.30
N ASP A 113 -8.36 0.68 -13.49
CA ASP A 113 -7.83 -0.29 -12.53
C ASP A 113 -6.97 0.42 -11.49
N THR A 114 -6.92 -0.13 -10.29
CA THR A 114 -6.05 0.40 -9.22
C THR A 114 -4.60 -0.01 -9.45
N GLU A 115 -3.72 0.98 -9.44
CA GLU A 115 -2.27 0.81 -9.41
C GLU A 115 -1.71 1.15 -8.03
N ILE A 116 -0.87 0.27 -7.49
CA ILE A 116 -0.38 0.33 -6.11
C ILE A 116 1.13 0.11 -6.03
N ASN A 117 1.69 0.39 -4.85
CA ASN A 117 3.09 0.13 -4.49
C ASN A 117 4.12 0.71 -5.48
N PRO A 118 4.08 2.02 -5.77
CA PRO A 118 5.08 2.63 -6.62
C PRO A 118 6.46 2.64 -5.94
N GLN A 119 7.51 2.33 -6.68
CA GLN A 119 8.90 2.30 -6.20
C GLN A 119 9.86 2.83 -7.26
N PHE A 120 10.94 3.47 -6.84
CA PHE A 120 12.04 3.79 -7.75
C PHE A 120 12.91 2.56 -8.00
N ALA A 121 13.32 2.35 -9.25
CA ALA A 121 14.19 1.24 -9.62
C ALA A 121 15.23 1.67 -10.67
N PHE A 122 16.20 0.78 -10.92
CA PHE A 122 17.30 0.95 -11.88
C PHE A 122 17.99 2.33 -11.76
N ASN A 123 18.51 2.62 -10.57
CA ASN A 123 19.19 3.89 -10.25
C ASN A 123 18.30 5.12 -10.51
N ASN A 124 17.06 5.09 -10.02
CA ASN A 124 16.09 6.18 -10.12
C ASN A 124 15.72 6.58 -11.57
N THR A 125 15.87 5.68 -12.55
CA THR A 125 15.53 5.96 -13.96
C THR A 125 14.13 5.51 -14.35
N VAL A 126 13.55 4.60 -13.55
CA VAL A 126 12.18 4.09 -13.74
C VAL A 126 11.43 4.07 -12.42
N VAL A 127 10.10 4.14 -12.54
CA VAL A 127 9.16 3.90 -11.46
C VAL A 127 8.46 2.57 -11.74
N THR A 128 8.56 1.61 -10.83
CA THR A 128 7.81 0.35 -10.91
C THR A 128 6.55 0.41 -10.06
N TYR A 129 5.48 -0.21 -10.51
CA TYR A 129 4.23 -0.32 -9.76
C TYR A 129 3.52 -1.64 -10.06
N VAL A 130 2.53 -1.99 -9.25
CA VAL A 130 1.72 -3.20 -9.41
C VAL A 130 0.32 -2.83 -9.88
N LYS A 131 -0.15 -3.53 -10.91
CA LYS A 131 -1.51 -3.42 -11.45
C LYS A 131 -1.99 -4.83 -11.80
N ASN A 132 -3.20 -5.22 -11.38
CA ASN A 132 -3.78 -6.53 -11.67
C ASN A 132 -2.80 -7.70 -11.42
N ASN A 133 -2.13 -7.66 -10.26
CA ASN A 133 -1.12 -8.64 -9.83
C ASN A 133 0.09 -8.78 -10.77
N ASN A 134 0.33 -7.79 -11.62
CA ASN A 134 1.46 -7.73 -12.54
C ASN A 134 2.33 -6.51 -12.28
N ALA A 135 3.63 -6.66 -12.48
CA ALA A 135 4.59 -5.57 -12.35
C ALA A 135 4.70 -4.79 -13.66
N PHE A 136 4.71 -3.47 -13.55
CA PHE A 136 4.92 -2.53 -14.64
C PHE A 136 6.09 -1.60 -14.29
N ALA A 137 6.74 -1.06 -15.32
CA ALA A 137 7.79 -0.06 -15.21
C ALA A 137 7.46 1.14 -16.10
N TRP A 138 7.57 2.33 -15.55
CA TRP A 138 7.46 3.59 -16.26
C TRP A 138 8.82 4.28 -16.33
N HIS A 139 9.26 4.59 -17.54
CA HIS A 139 10.54 5.26 -17.78
C HIS A 139 10.40 6.77 -17.65
N ILE A 140 11.14 7.37 -16.72
CA ILE A 140 10.99 8.78 -16.37
C ILE A 140 11.42 9.69 -17.53
N ALA A 141 12.46 9.32 -18.28
CA ALA A 141 13.01 10.12 -19.36
C ALA A 141 12.11 10.17 -20.60
N THR A 142 11.47 9.05 -20.94
CA THR A 142 10.67 8.89 -22.17
C THR A 142 9.17 8.96 -21.92
N GLY A 143 8.73 8.76 -20.68
CA GLY A 143 7.32 8.60 -20.32
C GLY A 143 6.71 7.27 -20.76
N SER A 144 7.51 6.30 -21.24
CA SER A 144 7.01 5.02 -21.74
C SER A 144 6.75 4.02 -20.62
N THR A 145 5.66 3.25 -20.75
CA THR A 145 5.34 2.16 -19.84
C THR A 145 5.65 0.81 -20.48
N GLN A 146 6.27 -0.08 -19.70
CA GLN A 146 6.54 -1.47 -20.05
C GLN A 146 5.92 -2.39 -19.00
N GLN A 147 5.22 -3.43 -19.44
CA GLN A 147 4.79 -4.52 -18.58
C GLN A 147 5.96 -5.50 -18.38
N LEU A 148 6.29 -5.82 -17.12
CA LEU A 148 7.41 -6.69 -16.76
C LEU A 148 6.99 -8.14 -16.56
N THR A 149 5.76 -8.38 -16.09
CA THR A 149 5.22 -9.72 -15.84
C THR A 149 3.85 -9.88 -16.45
N ASN A 150 3.48 -11.12 -16.79
CA ASN A 150 2.12 -11.44 -17.26
C ASN A 150 1.62 -12.73 -16.58
N PHE A 151 1.18 -12.60 -15.33
CA PHE A 151 0.47 -13.63 -14.60
C PHE A 151 -1.00 -13.63 -15.01
N ILE A 152 -1.44 -14.77 -15.53
CA ILE A 152 -2.83 -15.01 -15.93
C ILE A 152 -3.45 -15.92 -14.87
N SER A 153 -4.51 -15.45 -14.22
CA SER A 153 -5.32 -16.26 -13.32
C SER A 153 -6.25 -17.17 -14.12
N GLY A 154 -6.16 -18.48 -13.92
CA GLY A 154 -6.99 -19.49 -14.56
C GLY A 154 -6.54 -20.90 -14.16
N ASN A 155 -7.30 -21.93 -14.56
CA ASN A 155 -6.82 -23.31 -14.44
C ASN A 155 -5.47 -23.40 -15.17
N ALA A 156 -4.53 -24.15 -14.57
CA ALA A 156 -3.33 -24.56 -15.30
C ALA A 156 -3.77 -25.02 -16.69
N PRO A 157 -3.07 -24.63 -17.77
CA PRO A 157 -3.41 -25.11 -19.10
C PRO A 157 -3.63 -26.61 -18.96
N SER A 158 -4.85 -27.08 -19.26
CA SER A 158 -5.10 -28.52 -19.21
C SER A 158 -3.98 -29.12 -20.02
N THR A 159 -3.21 -30.04 -19.43
CA THR A 159 -2.26 -30.85 -20.18
C THR A 159 -3.03 -31.29 -21.41
N ASN A 160 -2.64 -30.78 -22.58
CA ASN A 160 -3.50 -30.74 -23.74
C ASN A 160 -4.29 -32.05 -23.85
N ASN A 161 -5.62 -31.98 -23.92
CA ASN A 161 -6.45 -33.09 -24.40
C ASN A 161 -6.20 -33.33 -25.91
N ASN A 162 -5.02 -32.98 -26.41
CA ASN A 162 -4.53 -33.51 -27.66
C ASN A 162 -4.13 -34.96 -27.37
N PRO A 163 -4.61 -35.93 -28.15
CA PRO A 163 -4.13 -37.29 -28.03
C PRO A 163 -2.60 -37.27 -28.12
N LEU A 164 -1.94 -37.80 -27.08
CA LEU A 164 -0.49 -37.97 -27.02
C LEU A 164 0.00 -38.51 -28.36
N ASN A 165 1.04 -37.93 -28.92
CA ASN A 165 1.63 -38.50 -30.13
C ASN A 165 2.24 -39.89 -29.79
N LYS A 166 2.55 -40.70 -30.82
CA LYS A 166 3.02 -42.08 -30.61
C LYS A 166 4.27 -42.17 -29.73
N GLN A 167 5.14 -41.15 -29.80
CA GLN A 167 6.39 -41.07 -29.05
C GLN A 167 6.12 -40.73 -27.58
N GLU A 168 5.18 -39.82 -27.30
CA GLU A 168 4.77 -39.46 -25.94
C GLU A 168 4.02 -40.63 -25.26
N GLN A 169 3.19 -41.37 -25.99
CA GLN A 169 2.55 -42.60 -25.49
C GLN A 169 3.59 -43.68 -25.15
N TRP A 170 4.58 -43.87 -26.02
CA TRP A 170 5.66 -44.82 -25.77
C TRP A 170 6.46 -44.43 -24.52
N LEU A 171 6.83 -43.16 -24.39
CA LEU A 171 7.59 -42.66 -23.24
C LEU A 171 6.82 -42.81 -21.92
N GLN A 172 5.51 -42.52 -21.93
CA GLN A 172 4.67 -42.70 -20.75
C GLN A 172 4.59 -44.17 -20.32
N ASN A 173 4.44 -45.09 -21.28
CA ASN A 173 4.41 -46.53 -21.00
C ASN A 173 5.75 -47.05 -20.47
N ASP A 174 6.86 -46.59 -21.05
CA ASP A 174 8.21 -46.97 -20.61
C ASP A 174 8.50 -46.44 -19.19
N GLN A 175 8.13 -45.19 -18.90
CA GLN A 175 8.27 -44.61 -17.56
C GLN A 175 7.45 -45.36 -16.50
N LEU A 176 6.20 -45.76 -16.82
CA LEU A 176 5.39 -46.59 -15.93
C LEU A 176 6.00 -47.98 -15.72
N GLN A 177 6.63 -48.55 -16.74
CA GLN A 177 7.27 -49.85 -16.62
C GLN A 177 8.50 -49.81 -15.69
N TRP A 178 9.35 -48.79 -15.83
CA TRP A 178 10.64 -48.74 -15.12
C TRP A 178 10.62 -47.98 -13.80
N MET A 179 9.74 -46.98 -13.64
CA MET A 179 9.75 -46.14 -12.44
C MET A 179 8.64 -46.51 -11.47
N GLN A 180 9.02 -47.14 -10.35
CA GLN A 180 8.11 -47.46 -9.25
C GLN A 180 7.39 -46.23 -8.70
N VAL A 181 8.09 -45.10 -8.55
CA VAL A 181 7.54 -43.85 -7.99
C VAL A 181 6.43 -43.27 -8.89
N VAL A 182 6.55 -43.39 -10.21
CA VAL A 182 5.53 -42.92 -11.15
C VAL A 182 4.30 -43.83 -11.12
N ARG A 183 4.50 -45.14 -10.95
CA ARG A 183 3.40 -46.09 -10.74
C ARG A 183 2.63 -45.81 -9.45
N GLU A 184 3.32 -45.57 -8.34
CA GLU A 184 2.69 -45.25 -7.05
C GLU A 184 1.85 -43.97 -7.12
N ARG A 185 2.36 -42.91 -7.76
CA ARG A 185 1.60 -41.66 -7.95
C ARG A 185 0.35 -41.88 -8.78
N LYS A 186 0.46 -42.61 -9.90
CA LYS A 186 -0.69 -42.90 -10.75
C LYS A 186 -1.77 -43.71 -10.01
N GLN A 187 -1.37 -44.70 -9.20
CA GLN A 187 -2.32 -45.48 -8.40
C GLN A 187 -3.04 -44.64 -7.35
N ASN A 188 -2.36 -43.65 -6.75
CA ASN A 188 -2.96 -42.74 -5.78
C ASN A 188 -3.89 -41.71 -6.43
N ASP A 189 -3.57 -41.25 -7.64
CA ASP A 189 -4.42 -40.31 -8.39
C ASP A 189 -5.68 -40.99 -8.96
N ASP A 190 -5.62 -42.29 -9.26
CA ASP A 190 -6.73 -43.10 -9.77
C ASP A 190 -7.64 -43.68 -8.65
N ALA A 191 -7.29 -43.51 -7.36
CA ALA A 191 -8.02 -44.01 -6.17
C ALA A 191 -8.88 -42.93 -5.50
#